data_AF-A0A2U9PD62-F1
#
_entry.id   AF-A0A2U9PD62-F1
#
_cell.length_a   1.000
_cell.length_b   1.000
_cell.length_c   1.000
_cell.angle_alpha   90.00
_cell.angle_beta   90.00
_cell.angle_gamma   90.00
#
_symmetry.space_group_name_H-M   'P 1'
#
loop_
_entity.id
_entity.type
_entity.pdbx_description
1 polymer ?
#
loop_
_entity_poly.entity_id
_entity_poly.type
_entity_poly.pdbx_seq_one_letter_code
_entity_poly.pdbx_strand_id
1 'polypeptide(L)' 'MTAQFMSVRETANYLNVSISWIYRHATRSGLTPYRFGAGTNAKIRFKRSEVEAWTKQQRTF' A
#
# COMPACT_ATOMS: atom_id res chain seq x y z
N MET A 1 19.57 2.83 -0.57
CA MET A 1 18.20 3.25 -0.94
C MET A 1 17.35 3.24 0.33
N THR A 2 16.92 4.40 0.82
CA THR A 2 16.05 4.52 2.00
C THR A 2 14.70 3.90 1.67
N ALA A 3 14.28 2.88 2.43
CA ALA A 3 12.96 2.28 2.27
C ALA A 3 11.89 3.31 2.64
N GLN A 4 11.29 3.95 1.63
CA GLN A 4 10.20 4.89 1.85
C GLN A 4 8.91 4.11 2.06
N PHE A 5 8.35 4.21 3.26
CA PHE A 5 7.04 3.64 3.59
C PHE A 5 5.98 4.73 3.49
N MET A 6 4.89 4.43 2.81
CA MET A 6 3.75 5.32 2.59
C MET A 6 2.59 4.86 3.48
N SER A 7 1.88 5.80 4.09
CA SER A 7 0.62 5.51 4.76
C SER A 7 -0.47 5.11 3.76
N VAL A 8 -1.56 4.51 4.24
CA VAL A 8 -2.74 4.17 3.42
C VAL A 8 -3.21 5.36 2.57
N ARG A 9 -3.24 6.56 3.15
CA ARG A 9 -3.67 7.79 2.45
C ARG A 9 -2.70 8.16 1.34
N GLU A 10 -1.40 8.12 1.61
CA GLU A 10 -0.38 8.41 0.59
C GLU A 10 -0.40 7.38 -0.53
N THR A 11 -0.57 6.09 -0.22
CA THR A 11 -0.71 5.03 -1.23
C THR A 11 -1.97 5.19 -2.07
N ALA A 12 -3.10 5.56 -1.45
CA ALA A 12 -4.34 5.86 -2.16
C ALA A 12 -4.16 7.02 -3.14
N ASN A 13 -3.54 8.11 -2.70
CA ASN A 13 -3.23 9.26 -3.56
C ASN A 13 -2.25 8.89 -4.68
N TYR A 14 -1.23 8.09 -4.38
CA TYR A 14 -0.23 7.66 -5.37
C TYR A 14 -0.82 6.78 -6.48
N LEU A 15 -1.71 5.86 -6.10
CA LEU A 15 -2.40 4.98 -7.05
C LEU A 15 -3.63 5.65 -7.68
N ASN A 16 -3.97 6.87 -7.26
CA ASN A 16 -5.20 7.58 -7.62
C ASN A 16 -6.47 6.75 -7.39
N VAL A 17 -6.55 6.07 -6.23
CA VAL A 17 -7.68 5.24 -5.79
C VAL A 17 -8.24 5.75 -4.47
N SER A 18 -9.45 5.28 -4.11
CA SER A 18 -10.01 5.61 -2.79
C SER A 18 -9.31 4.84 -1.65
N ILE A 19 -9.22 5.45 -0.47
CA ILE A 19 -8.72 4.80 0.75
C ILE A 19 -9.50 3.51 1.07
N SER A 20 -10.82 3.54 0.86
CA SER A 20 -11.70 2.38 1.03
C SER A 20 -11.38 1.25 0.06
N TRP A 21 -10.92 1.57 -1.15
CA TRP A 21 -10.41 0.57 -2.08
C TRP A 21 -9.16 -0.10 -1.53
N ILE A 22 -8.20 0.65 -0.98
CA ILE A 22 -6.99 0.09 -0.35
C ILE A 22 -7.36 -0.91 0.76
N TYR A 23 -8.23 -0.53 1.71
CA TYR A 23 -8.60 -1.45 2.81
C TYR A 23 -9.30 -2.73 2.33
N ARG A 24 -10.09 -2.65 1.26
CA ARG A 24 -10.85 -3.81 0.75
C ARG A 24 -10.08 -4.66 -0.26
N HIS A 25 -9.20 -4.04 -1.04
CA HIS A 25 -8.59 -4.66 -2.22
C HIS A 25 -7.09 -4.86 -2.08
N ALA A 26 -6.36 -4.13 -1.22
CA ALA A 26 -4.90 -4.27 -1.16
C ALA A 26 -4.46 -5.71 -0.89
N THR A 27 -5.06 -6.39 0.09
CA THR A 27 -4.77 -7.80 0.40
C THR A 27 -5.15 -8.75 -0.74
N ARG A 28 -6.26 -8.49 -1.45
CA ARG A 28 -6.72 -9.33 -2.56
C ARG A 28 -5.90 -9.11 -3.85
N SER A 29 -5.40 -7.90 -4.04
CA SER A 29 -4.60 -7.50 -5.20
C SER A 29 -3.12 -7.89 -5.07
N GLY A 30 -2.69 -8.41 -3.91
CA GLY A 30 -1.30 -8.79 -3.66
C GLY A 30 -0.39 -7.64 -3.20
N LEU A 31 -0.97 -6.50 -2.75
CA LEU A 31 -0.22 -5.46 -2.05
C LEU A 31 0.05 -5.89 -0.62
N THR A 32 1.30 -5.85 -0.18
CA THR A 32 1.70 -6.24 1.18
C THR A 32 1.48 -5.10 2.19
N PRO A 33 0.53 -5.22 3.13
CA PRO A 33 0.36 -4.23 4.19
C PRO A 33 1.38 -4.50 5.32
N TYR A 34 2.24 -3.53 5.61
CA TYR A 34 3.09 -3.55 6.79
C TYR A 34 2.41 -2.86 7.96
N ARG A 35 2.34 -3.55 9.09
CA ARG A 35 1.81 -2.97 10.32
C ARG A 35 2.96 -2.37 11.12
N PHE A 36 2.92 -1.06 11.33
CA PHE A 36 3.88 -0.33 12.16
C PHE A 36 3.22 0.06 13.48
N GLY A 37 3.77 -0.44 14.59
CA GLY A 37 3.28 -0.20 15.96
C GLY A 37 2.79 -1.48 16.64
N ALA A 38 2.49 -1.38 17.94
CA ALA A 38 1.99 -2.47 18.76
C ALA A 38 0.50 -2.25 19.12
N GLY A 39 -0.30 -3.31 19.07
CA GLY A 39 -1.71 -3.31 19.48
C GLY A 39 -2.70 -2.72 18.46
N THR A 40 -3.86 -2.28 18.94
CA THR A 40 -5.03 -1.84 18.16
C THR A 40 -4.79 -0.57 17.33
N ASN A 41 -3.74 0.19 17.65
CA ASN A 41 -3.33 1.42 16.95
C ASN A 41 -2.22 1.21 15.91
N ALA A 42 -1.89 -0.05 15.58
CA ALA A 42 -0.90 -0.34 14.56
C ALA A 42 -1.30 0.30 13.22
N LYS A 43 -0.44 1.17 12.69
CA LYS A 43 -0.68 1.90 11.45
C LYS A 43 -0.28 1.02 10.27
N ILE A 44 -1.19 0.86 9.32
CA ILE A 44 -0.86 0.20 8.05
C ILE A 44 -0.04 1.15 7.19
N ARG A 45 1.10 0.65 6.69
CA ARG A 45 1.96 1.30 5.73
C ARG A 45 2.32 0.34 4.61
N PHE A 46 2.65 0.90 3.45
CA PHE A 46 3.07 0.15 2.28
C PHE A 46 4.47 0.59 1.88
N LYS A 47 5.31 -0.34 1.44
CA LYS A 47 6.64 0.00 0.94
C LYS A 47 6.50 0.56 -0.48
N ARG A 48 6.99 1.78 -0.72
CA ARG A 48 6.84 2.48 -2.01
C ARG A 48 7.36 1.64 -3.19
N SER A 49 8.51 1.00 -3.04
CA SER A 49 9.11 0.16 -4.07
C SER A 49 8.22 -1.03 -4.45
N GLU A 50 7.51 -1.62 -3.50
CA GLU A 50 6.58 -2.73 -3.77
C GLU A 50 5.30 -2.24 -4.44
N VAL A 51 4.77 -1.10 -3.99
CA VAL A 51 3.61 -0.45 -4.63
C VAL A 51 3.94 -0.13 -6.09
N GLU A 52 5.14 0.37 -6.38
CA GLU A 52 5.58 0.67 -7.73
C GLU A 52 5.74 -0.60 -8.58
N ALA A 53 6.37 -1.64 -8.04
CA ALA A 53 6.51 -2.93 -8.73
C ALA A 53 5.14 -3.56 -9.03
N TRP A 54 4.22 -3.51 -8.05
CA TRP A 54 2.85 -3.95 -8.21
C TRP A 54 2.10 -3.15 -9.29
N THR A 55 2.25 -1.82 -9.31
CA THR A 55 1.62 -0.96 -10.32
C THR A 55 2.09 -1.32 -11.73
N LYS A 56 3.39 -1.63 -11.89
CA LYS A 56 3.95 -2.11 -13.17
C LYS A 56 3.33 -3.44 -13.58
N GLN A 57 3.15 -4.36 -12.62
CA GLN A 57 2.53 -5.66 -12.87
C GLN A 57 1.05 -5.57 -13.28
N GLN A 58 0.29 -4.64 -12.67
CA GLN A 58 -1.12 -4.42 -13.02
C GLN A 58 -1.32 -3.85 -14.42
N ARG A 59 -0.40 -3.01 -14.91
CA ARG A 59 -0.47 -2.44 -16.26
C ARG A 59 -0.25 -3.45 -17.39
N THR A 60 0.17 -4.67 -17.07
CA THR A 60 0.41 -5.75 -18.04
C THR A 60 -0.79 -6.70 -18.18
N PHE A 61 -1.86 -6.49 -17.41
CA PHE A 61 -3.17 -7.14 -17.60
C PHE A 61 -4.08 -6.28 -18.47
#